data_AF-A0A927AVA7-F1
#
_entry.id   AF-A0A927AVA7-F1
#
_cell.length_a   1.000
_cell.length_b   1.000
_cell.length_c   1.000
_cell.angle_alpha   90.00
_cell.angle_beta   90.00
_cell.angle_gamma   90.00
#
_symmetry.space_group_name_H-M   'P 1'
#
loop_
_entity.id
_entity.type
_entity.pdbx_description
1 polymer ?
#
loop_
_entity_poly.entity_id
_entity_poly.type
_entity_poly.pdbx_seq_one_letter_code
_entity_poly.pdbx_strand_id
1 'polypeptide(L)'
;METNSPYWVFPTVKRLVTLFYYLVLAVLVLFAAMSCLKLLNAQTGPFPLGQEQPNYISIPVAWAPASDKTITTTGQPQLFLTPQKQTGQLQVPIRSVPGLLMSLLGLVGLVTAAWMFFLLRQIFRSVHIQSPFQAAIARRITTMGFLFLGQTTVELLLKLVLWHQTRPYFGQIRLASQAWLSVDIQLNGPWLLGLILLALAQVYRRGIELQLENELTV
;
A
#
# COMPACT_ATOMS: atom_id res chain seq x y z
N MET A 1 41.80 21.02 -5.03
CA MET A 1 40.90 20.69 -3.92
C MET A 1 40.20 19.39 -4.27
N GLU A 2 40.81 18.26 -3.90
CA GLU A 2 40.20 16.93 -4.05
C GLU A 2 39.01 16.84 -3.11
N THR A 3 37.82 16.70 -3.69
CA THR A 3 36.61 16.41 -2.94
C THR A 3 36.70 14.97 -2.47
N ASN A 4 37.07 14.79 -1.20
CA ASN A 4 36.94 13.53 -0.48
C ASN A 4 35.48 13.06 -0.57
N SER A 5 35.16 12.24 -1.56
CA SER A 5 33.88 11.56 -1.62
C SER A 5 33.79 10.69 -0.36
N PRO A 6 32.67 10.75 0.39
CA PRO A 6 32.63 10.14 1.71
C PRO A 6 32.50 8.62 1.56
N TYR A 7 33.64 7.93 1.54
CA TYR A 7 33.77 6.46 1.56
C TYR A 7 32.94 5.79 2.69
N TRP A 8 32.52 6.56 3.70
CA TRP A 8 31.66 6.13 4.81
C TRP A 8 30.16 6.08 4.52
N VAL A 9 29.66 6.76 3.49
CA VAL A 9 28.20 6.80 3.22
C VAL A 9 27.70 5.42 2.78
N PHE A 10 28.46 4.75 1.91
CA PHE A 10 28.08 3.45 1.36
C PHE A 10 27.90 2.33 2.41
N PRO A 11 28.86 2.09 3.34
CA PRO A 11 28.67 1.10 4.39
C PRO A 11 27.57 1.48 5.39
N THR A 12 27.37 2.77 5.66
CA THR A 12 26.32 3.26 6.57
C THR A 12 24.93 3.01 5.99
N VAL A 13 24.72 3.35 4.71
CA VAL A 13 23.46 3.09 3.99
C VAL A 13 23.16 1.59 3.94
N LYS A 14 24.17 0.75 3.67
CA LYS A 14 24.01 -0.71 3.64
C LYS A 14 23.57 -1.29 4.99
N ARG A 15 24.12 -0.80 6.11
CA ARG A 15 23.70 -1.18 7.47
C ARG A 15 22.27 -0.74 7.74
N LEU A 16 21.93 0.49 7.38
CA LEU A 16 20.60 1.06 7.57
C LEU A 16 19.54 0.27 6.80
N VAL A 17 19.75 -0.01 5.51
CA VAL A 17 18.83 -0.84 4.70
C VAL A 17 18.66 -2.24 5.30
N THR A 18 19.73 -2.83 5.82
CA THR A 18 19.68 -4.14 6.47
C THR A 18 18.87 -4.11 7.77
N LEU A 19 19.03 -3.07 8.59
CA LEU A 19 18.27 -2.88 9.82
C LEU A 19 16.78 -2.69 9.53
N PHE A 20 16.44 -1.83 8.56
CA PHE A 20 15.07 -1.63 8.11
C PHE A 20 14.43 -2.93 7.59
N TYR A 21 15.18 -3.76 6.85
CA TYR A 21 14.69 -5.06 6.41
C TYR A 21 14.28 -5.96 7.59
N TYR A 22 15.11 -6.07 8.63
CA TYR A 22 14.77 -6.88 9.82
C TYR A 22 13.61 -6.30 10.62
N LEU A 23 13.49 -4.97 10.69
CA LEU A 23 12.35 -4.31 11.33
C LEU A 23 11.04 -4.67 10.61
N VAL A 24 11.00 -4.52 9.28
CA VAL A 24 9.82 -4.86 8.48
C VAL A 24 9.48 -6.36 8.60
N LEU A 25 10.50 -7.23 8.62
CA LEU A 25 10.31 -8.65 8.83
C LEU A 25 9.71 -8.96 10.22
N ALA A 26 10.19 -8.30 11.28
CA ALA A 26 9.62 -8.44 12.62
C ALA A 26 8.16 -7.98 12.67
N VAL A 27 7.83 -6.86 12.03
CA VAL A 27 6.45 -6.37 11.92
C VAL A 27 5.57 -7.36 11.16
N LEU A 28 6.06 -7.94 10.06
CA LEU A 28 5.35 -8.98 9.32
C LEU A 28 5.01 -10.18 10.20
N VAL A 29 6.00 -10.69 10.97
CA VAL A 29 5.82 -11.84 11.85
C VAL A 29 4.83 -11.52 12.98
N LEU A 30 4.96 -10.35 13.60
CA LEU A 30 4.03 -9.89 14.65
C LEU A 30 2.61 -9.72 14.13
N PHE A 31 2.46 -9.12 12.93
CA PHE A 31 1.16 -8.97 12.28
C PHE A 31 0.53 -10.33 11.98
N ALA A 32 1.29 -11.26 11.39
CA ALA A 32 0.80 -12.60 11.10
C ALA A 32 0.39 -13.36 12.38
N ALA A 33 1.19 -13.25 13.45
CA ALA A 33 0.89 -13.83 14.75
C ALA A 33 -0.39 -13.24 15.36
N MET A 34 -0.54 -11.91 15.36
CA MET A 34 -1.74 -11.24 15.86
C MET A 34 -2.99 -11.58 15.04
N SER A 35 -2.89 -11.62 13.70
CA SER A 35 -4.00 -12.03 12.85
C SER A 35 -4.42 -13.48 13.12
N CYS A 36 -3.46 -14.39 13.31
CA CYS A 36 -3.74 -15.77 13.68
C CYS A 36 -4.44 -15.85 15.05
N LEU A 37 -3.94 -15.12 16.05
CA LEU A 37 -4.50 -15.10 17.39
C LEU A 37 -5.93 -14.54 17.40
N LYS A 38 -6.19 -13.45 16.67
CA LYS A 38 -7.55 -12.89 16.50
C LYS A 38 -8.50 -13.84 15.77
N LEU A 39 -7.99 -14.66 14.86
CA LEU A 39 -8.79 -15.63 14.11
C LEU A 39 -9.15 -16.85 14.98
N LEU A 40 -8.23 -17.27 15.86
CA LEU A 40 -8.43 -18.36 16.84
C LEU A 40 -9.35 -17.94 18.00
N ASN A 41 -9.25 -16.70 18.46
CA ASN A 41 -9.96 -16.21 19.64
C ASN A 41 -11.31 -15.53 19.32
N ALA A 42 -11.84 -15.76 18.12
CA ALA A 42 -13.05 -15.10 17.61
C ALA A 42 -14.30 -15.55 18.37
N GLN A 43 -14.61 -14.86 19.48
CA GLN A 43 -15.90 -14.96 20.16
C GLN A 43 -16.95 -14.13 19.42
N THR A 44 -18.09 -14.76 19.09
CA THR A 44 -19.28 -14.11 18.54
C THR A 44 -20.32 -13.97 19.64
N GLY A 45 -20.66 -12.74 20.04
CA GLY A 45 -21.69 -12.47 21.05
C GLY A 45 -22.32 -11.09 20.86
N PRO A 46 -23.45 -10.78 21.54
CA PRO A 46 -24.00 -9.44 21.57
C PRO A 46 -23.07 -8.53 22.38
N PHE A 47 -22.66 -7.41 21.79
CA PHE A 47 -21.67 -6.51 22.38
C PHE A 47 -22.25 -5.10 22.59
N PRO A 48 -21.78 -4.37 23.62
CA PRO A 48 -22.21 -3.00 23.88
C PRO A 48 -21.77 -2.04 22.76
N LEU A 49 -22.65 -1.11 22.38
CA LEU A 49 -22.36 -0.04 21.41
C LEU A 49 -21.29 0.92 21.98
N GLY A 50 -20.30 1.28 21.16
CA GLY A 50 -19.36 2.38 21.45
C GLY A 50 -17.98 1.99 21.98
N GLN A 51 -17.69 0.71 22.17
CA GLN A 51 -16.33 0.23 22.49
C GLN A 51 -15.68 -0.43 21.27
N GLU A 52 -14.38 -0.19 21.04
CA GLU A 52 -13.59 -0.96 20.06
C GLU A 52 -13.62 -2.43 20.44
N GLN A 53 -14.19 -3.27 19.57
CA GLN A 53 -14.41 -4.66 19.91
C GLN A 53 -13.14 -5.50 19.70
N PRO A 54 -12.73 -6.31 20.69
CA PRO A 54 -11.66 -7.27 20.50
C PRO A 54 -12.09 -8.26 19.40
N ASN A 55 -11.25 -8.43 18.37
CA ASN A 55 -11.46 -9.28 17.18
C ASN A 55 -12.25 -8.67 16.00
N TYR A 56 -12.49 -7.36 16.00
CA TYR A 56 -13.04 -6.67 14.83
C TYR A 56 -11.93 -5.96 14.04
N ILE A 57 -12.15 -5.82 12.73
CA ILE A 57 -11.29 -5.05 11.82
C ILE A 57 -12.08 -3.81 11.39
N SER A 58 -11.47 -2.65 11.55
CA SER A 58 -11.97 -1.37 11.08
C SER A 58 -11.78 -1.23 9.57
N ILE A 59 -12.88 -1.23 8.83
CA ILE A 59 -12.90 -0.93 7.40
C ILE A 59 -13.23 0.56 7.24
N PRO A 60 -12.37 1.39 6.65
CA PRO A 60 -12.72 2.76 6.34
C PRO A 60 -13.87 2.80 5.33
N VAL A 61 -14.94 3.51 5.69
CA VAL A 61 -16.13 3.71 4.88
C VAL A 61 -16.38 5.22 4.74
N ALA A 62 -16.72 5.67 3.55
CA ALA A 62 -17.18 7.03 3.30
C ALA A 62 -18.69 7.02 3.09
N TRP A 63 -19.42 7.83 3.83
CA TRP A 63 -20.85 8.00 3.68
C TRP A 63 -21.09 9.38 3.08
N ALA A 64 -21.90 9.40 2.03
CA ALA A 64 -22.32 10.62 1.36
C ALA A 64 -23.86 10.63 1.29
N PRO A 65 -24.52 11.79 1.42
CA PRO A 65 -25.93 11.91 1.06
C PRO A 65 -26.12 11.50 -0.41
N ALA A 66 -27.30 10.95 -0.76
CA ALA A 66 -27.62 10.45 -2.11
C ALA A 66 -27.44 11.44 -3.28
N SER A 67 -27.12 12.71 -2.99
CA SER A 67 -27.03 13.75 -3.98
C SER A 67 -25.73 14.54 -3.81
N ASP A 68 -24.90 14.52 -4.85
CA ASP A 68 -23.79 15.47 -5.06
C ASP A 68 -24.29 16.87 -5.47
N LYS A 69 -25.61 17.10 -5.46
CA LYS A 69 -26.20 18.39 -5.83
C LYS A 69 -26.03 19.38 -4.68
N THR A 70 -25.37 20.48 -4.97
CA THR A 70 -25.30 21.65 -4.08
C THR A 70 -26.71 22.10 -3.75
N ILE A 71 -27.05 22.10 -2.46
CA ILE A 71 -28.36 22.60 -2.01
C ILE A 71 -28.27 24.12 -2.00
N THR A 72 -29.11 24.77 -2.80
CA THR A 72 -29.25 26.22 -2.83
C THR A 72 -30.40 26.65 -1.92
N THR A 73 -30.13 27.50 -0.93
CA THR A 73 -31.18 28.09 -0.09
C THR A 73 -31.87 29.23 -0.84
N THR A 74 -33.20 29.31 -0.81
CA THR A 74 -34.01 30.33 -1.52
C THR A 74 -33.95 31.74 -0.90
N GLY A 75 -33.16 31.95 0.16
CA GLY A 75 -32.97 33.27 0.80
C GLY A 75 -31.76 34.04 0.26
N GLN A 76 -31.78 35.37 0.42
CA GLN A 76 -30.58 36.21 0.23
C GLN A 76 -29.83 36.33 1.57
N PRO A 77 -28.52 36.04 1.63
CA PRO A 77 -27.65 35.56 0.55
C PRO A 77 -27.88 34.06 0.24
N GLN A 78 -27.72 33.69 -1.04
CA GLN A 78 -27.79 32.29 -1.46
C GLN A 78 -26.60 31.53 -0.87
N LEU A 79 -26.87 30.63 0.08
CA LEU A 79 -25.87 29.75 0.66
C LEU A 79 -25.80 28.47 -0.18
N PHE A 80 -24.58 28.13 -0.59
CA PHE A 80 -24.27 26.91 -1.33
C PHE A 80 -23.73 25.89 -0.34
N LEU A 81 -24.53 24.87 -0.03
CA LEU A 81 -24.10 23.76 0.82
C LEU A 81 -23.66 22.60 -0.06
N THR A 82 -22.35 22.38 -0.12
CA THR A 82 -21.76 21.19 -0.76
C THR A 82 -21.70 20.09 0.30
N PRO A 83 -22.43 18.98 0.16
CA PRO A 83 -22.34 17.89 1.12
C PRO A 83 -20.92 17.32 1.14
N GLN A 84 -20.26 17.36 2.30
CA GLN A 84 -18.93 16.82 2.48
C GLN A 84 -19.02 15.32 2.77
N LYS A 85 -18.22 14.50 2.07
CA LYS A 85 -18.10 13.07 2.36
C LYS A 85 -17.67 12.90 3.81
N GLN A 86 -18.50 12.25 4.61
CA GLN A 86 -18.12 11.90 5.98
C GLN A 86 -17.40 10.56 5.93
N THR A 87 -16.24 10.46 6.57
CA THR A 87 -15.50 9.20 6.70
C THR A 87 -15.79 8.58 8.06
N GLY A 88 -15.88 7.26 8.11
CA GLY A 88 -16.13 6.48 9.30
C GLY A 88 -15.42 5.14 9.23
N GLN A 89 -15.49 4.37 10.31
CA GLN A 89 -14.92 3.02 10.37
C GLN A 89 -16.04 2.01 10.62
N LEU A 90 -16.22 1.08 9.69
CA LEU A 90 -17.10 -0.06 9.85
C LEU A 90 -16.30 -1.16 10.56
N GLN A 91 -16.65 -1.44 11.81
CA GLN A 91 -16.10 -2.58 12.52
C GLN A 91 -16.81 -3.84 12.02
N VAL A 92 -16.09 -4.73 11.33
CA VAL A 92 -16.59 -6.05 10.95
C VAL A 92 -15.81 -7.14 11.67
N PRO A 93 -16.47 -8.26 12.03
CA PRO A 93 -15.79 -9.35 12.71
C PRO A 93 -14.72 -9.94 11.80
N ILE A 94 -13.53 -10.26 12.34
CA ILE A 94 -12.38 -10.74 11.54
C ILE A 94 -12.67 -12.00 10.73
N ARG A 95 -13.61 -12.84 11.21
CA ARG A 95 -14.02 -14.09 10.54
C ARG A 95 -15.05 -13.87 9.43
N SER A 96 -15.58 -12.66 9.28
CA SER A 96 -16.39 -12.32 8.10
C SER A 96 -15.51 -12.22 6.86
N VAL A 97 -16.07 -12.50 5.69
CA VAL A 97 -15.33 -12.39 4.42
C VAL A 97 -14.67 -11.01 4.23
N PRO A 98 -15.31 -9.85 4.52
CA PRO A 98 -14.63 -8.56 4.42
C PRO A 98 -13.50 -8.39 5.45
N GLY A 99 -13.61 -8.97 6.65
CA GLY A 99 -12.52 -9.00 7.64
C GLY A 99 -11.32 -9.83 7.16
N LEU A 100 -11.56 -11.02 6.60
CA LEU A 100 -10.53 -11.87 6.01
C LEU A 100 -9.85 -11.17 4.82
N LEU A 101 -10.61 -10.53 3.95
CA LEU A 101 -10.08 -9.78 2.81
C LEU A 101 -9.18 -8.62 3.24
N MET A 102 -9.55 -7.89 4.30
CA MET A 102 -8.70 -6.82 4.85
C MET A 102 -7.43 -7.35 5.52
N SER A 103 -7.52 -8.45 6.28
CA SER A 103 -6.33 -9.09 6.84
C SER A 103 -5.41 -9.62 5.74
N LEU A 104 -5.98 -10.17 4.66
CA LEU A 104 -5.24 -10.63 3.49
C LEU A 104 -4.56 -9.45 2.78
N LEU A 105 -5.27 -8.33 2.59
CA LEU A 105 -4.71 -7.12 1.99
C LEU A 105 -3.50 -6.60 2.78
N GLY A 106 -3.63 -6.54 4.11
CA GLY A 106 -2.53 -6.15 4.99
C GLY A 106 -1.34 -7.11 4.91
N LEU A 107 -1.60 -8.42 4.88
CA LEU A 107 -0.56 -9.45 4.78
C LEU A 107 0.18 -9.37 3.43
N VAL A 108 -0.56 -9.26 2.32
CA VAL A 108 0.03 -9.09 0.98
C VAL A 108 0.86 -7.82 0.91
N GLY A 109 0.37 -6.70 1.48
CA GLY A 109 1.12 -5.45 1.55
C GLY A 109 2.45 -5.61 2.31
N LEU A 110 2.42 -6.24 3.49
CA LEU A 110 3.62 -6.45 4.30
C LEU A 110 4.62 -7.43 3.65
N VAL A 111 4.15 -8.53 3.03
CA VAL A 111 5.00 -9.47 2.30
C VAL A 111 5.68 -8.77 1.14
N THR A 112 4.94 -7.97 0.38
CA THR A 112 5.48 -7.21 -0.76
C THR A 112 6.50 -6.19 -0.28
N ALA A 113 6.22 -5.47 0.82
CA ALA A 113 7.18 -4.54 1.41
C ALA A 113 8.47 -5.25 1.84
N ALA A 114 8.38 -6.38 2.54
CA ALA A 114 9.53 -7.17 2.94
C ALA A 114 10.36 -7.63 1.72
N TRP A 115 9.70 -8.04 0.64
CA TRP A 115 10.35 -8.42 -0.61
C TRP A 115 11.07 -7.24 -1.29
N MET A 116 10.46 -6.05 -1.29
CA MET A 116 11.10 -4.84 -1.81
C MET A 116 12.37 -4.48 -1.02
N PHE A 117 12.30 -4.49 0.31
CA PHE A 117 13.49 -4.24 1.14
C PHE A 117 14.57 -5.30 0.95
N PHE A 118 14.19 -6.56 0.72
CA PHE A 118 15.14 -7.62 0.38
C PHE A 118 15.86 -7.35 -0.95
N LEU A 119 15.11 -6.97 -2.01
CA LEU A 119 15.71 -6.60 -3.30
C LEU A 119 16.61 -5.38 -3.16
N LEU A 120 16.21 -4.39 -2.35
CA LEU A 120 17.00 -3.18 -2.10
C LEU A 120 18.32 -3.52 -1.43
N ARG A 121 18.26 -4.36 -0.39
CA ARG A 121 19.45 -4.91 0.28
C ARG A 121 20.37 -5.64 -0.71
N GLN A 122 19.82 -6.42 -1.63
CA GLN A 122 20.63 -7.10 -2.65
C GLN A 122 21.28 -6.13 -3.63
N ILE A 123 20.59 -5.07 -4.07
CA ILE A 123 21.17 -4.02 -4.93
C ILE A 123 22.37 -3.37 -4.22
N PHE A 124 22.18 -2.87 -2.99
CA PHE A 124 23.28 -2.24 -2.23
C PHE A 124 24.41 -3.20 -1.86
N ARG A 125 24.15 -4.50 -1.77
CA ARG A 125 25.20 -5.50 -1.53
C ARG A 125 26.00 -5.82 -2.79
N SER A 126 25.37 -5.75 -3.98
CA SER A 126 25.99 -6.08 -5.26
C SER A 126 26.73 -4.91 -5.91
N VAL A 127 26.29 -3.67 -5.68
CA VAL A 127 26.96 -2.47 -6.20
C VAL A 127 28.40 -2.41 -5.69
N HIS A 128 29.36 -2.54 -6.60
CA HIS A 128 30.78 -2.30 -6.38
C HIS A 128 31.16 -0.97 -7.04
N ILE A 129 32.04 -0.21 -6.38
CA ILE A 129 32.51 1.11 -6.86
C ILE A 129 33.19 0.98 -8.24
N GLN A 130 33.79 -0.17 -8.54
CA GLN A 130 34.53 -0.41 -9.79
C GLN A 130 33.65 -0.86 -10.97
N SER A 131 32.47 -1.44 -10.73
CA SER A 131 31.52 -1.80 -11.80
C SER A 131 30.10 -1.36 -11.41
N PRO A 132 29.79 -0.06 -11.51
CA PRO A 132 28.50 0.46 -11.06
C PRO A 132 27.34 -0.03 -11.92
N PHE A 133 27.58 -0.56 -13.13
CA PHE A 133 26.59 -1.04 -14.09
C PHE A 133 26.62 -2.56 -14.24
N GLN A 134 25.78 -3.26 -13.48
CA GLN A 134 25.63 -4.72 -13.60
C GLN A 134 24.23 -5.09 -14.09
N ALA A 135 24.14 -5.99 -15.07
CA ALA A 135 22.87 -6.50 -15.58
C ALA A 135 21.97 -7.10 -14.47
N ALA A 136 22.59 -7.65 -13.41
CA ALA A 136 21.89 -8.13 -12.23
C ALA A 136 21.14 -7.02 -11.48
N ILE A 137 21.72 -5.82 -11.35
CA ILE A 137 21.08 -4.66 -10.72
C ILE A 137 19.92 -4.18 -11.58
N ALA A 138 20.10 -4.09 -12.89
CA ALA A 138 19.04 -3.72 -13.83
C ALA A 138 17.81 -4.63 -13.69
N ARG A 139 18.02 -5.96 -13.65
CA ARG A 139 16.94 -6.94 -13.44
C ARG A 139 16.23 -6.72 -12.10
N ARG A 140 16.96 -6.46 -11.02
CA ARG A 140 16.38 -6.21 -9.69
C ARG A 140 15.52 -4.95 -9.65
N ILE A 141 15.96 -3.86 -10.29
CA ILE A 141 15.18 -2.62 -10.42
C ILE A 141 13.91 -2.87 -11.25
N THR A 142 14.01 -3.63 -12.36
CA THR A 142 12.84 -4.05 -13.14
C THR A 142 11.86 -4.84 -12.29
N THR A 143 12.33 -5.81 -11.50
CA THR A 143 11.47 -6.60 -10.60
C THR A 143 10.79 -5.71 -9.56
N MET A 144 11.49 -4.73 -8.96
CA MET A 144 10.86 -3.78 -8.05
C MET A 144 9.75 -2.98 -8.73
N GLY A 145 9.99 -2.47 -9.94
CA GLY A 145 8.99 -1.74 -10.71
C GLY A 145 7.72 -2.57 -10.95
N PHE A 146 7.88 -3.84 -11.37
CA PHE A 146 6.75 -4.76 -11.51
C PHE A 146 6.07 -5.10 -10.19
N LEU A 147 6.79 -5.20 -9.07
CA LEU A 147 6.19 -5.43 -7.76
C LEU A 147 5.30 -4.26 -7.32
N PHE A 148 5.72 -3.01 -7.54
CA PHE A 148 4.90 -1.84 -7.24
C PHE A 148 3.61 -1.78 -8.07
N LEU A 149 3.70 -2.09 -9.37
CA LEU A 149 2.54 -2.18 -10.24
C LEU A 149 1.63 -3.35 -9.83
N GLY A 150 2.21 -4.54 -9.63
CA GLY A 150 1.48 -5.73 -9.21
C GLY A 150 0.77 -5.54 -7.88
N GLN A 151 1.41 -4.91 -6.90
CA GLN A 151 0.79 -4.56 -5.62
C GLN A 151 -0.41 -3.63 -5.83
N THR A 152 -0.27 -2.60 -6.67
CA THR A 152 -1.38 -1.68 -6.97
C THR A 152 -2.53 -2.41 -7.65
N THR A 153 -2.25 -3.31 -8.60
CA THR A 153 -3.27 -4.13 -9.25
C THR A 153 -3.97 -5.06 -8.27
N VAL A 154 -3.23 -5.74 -7.39
CA VAL A 154 -3.80 -6.62 -6.36
C VAL A 154 -4.66 -5.81 -5.38
N GLU A 155 -4.17 -4.65 -4.92
CA GLU A 155 -4.93 -3.75 -4.06
C GLU A 155 -6.24 -3.30 -4.72
N LEU A 156 -6.19 -2.91 -6.00
CA LEU A 156 -7.38 -2.54 -6.78
C LEU A 156 -8.37 -3.70 -6.87
N LEU A 157 -7.91 -4.90 -7.20
CA LEU A 157 -8.77 -6.10 -7.29
C LEU A 157 -9.40 -6.44 -5.95
N LEU A 158 -8.64 -6.42 -4.85
CA LEU A 158 -9.17 -6.70 -3.52
C LEU A 158 -10.19 -5.65 -3.09
N LYS A 159 -9.93 -4.36 -3.37
CA LYS A 159 -10.89 -3.27 -3.09
C LYS A 159 -12.17 -3.40 -3.93
N LEU A 160 -12.06 -3.82 -5.19
CA LEU A 160 -13.23 -4.12 -6.04
C LEU A 160 -14.06 -5.28 -5.50
N VAL A 161 -13.41 -6.35 -5.06
CA VAL A 161 -14.10 -7.49 -4.44
C VAL A 161 -14.77 -7.07 -3.14
N LEU A 162 -14.07 -6.32 -2.29
CA LEU A 162 -14.62 -5.74 -1.06
C LEU A 162 -15.84 -4.87 -1.37
N TRP A 163 -15.77 -4.00 -2.37
CA TRP A 163 -16.89 -3.18 -2.80
C TRP A 163 -18.09 -4.02 -3.21
N HIS A 164 -17.89 -4.99 -4.09
CA HIS A 164 -18.97 -5.86 -4.57
C HIS A 164 -19.62 -6.64 -3.43
N GLN A 165 -18.82 -7.12 -2.49
CA GLN A 165 -19.31 -7.93 -1.38
C GLN A 165 -19.98 -7.11 -0.28
N THR A 166 -19.56 -5.87 -0.06
CA THR A 166 -20.11 -5.00 0.99
C THR A 166 -21.35 -4.22 0.53
N ARG A 167 -21.48 -3.96 -0.79
CA ARG A 167 -22.66 -3.35 -1.43
C ARG A 167 -24.04 -3.89 -0.96
N PRO A 168 -24.29 -5.22 -0.88
CA PRO A 168 -25.60 -5.73 -0.43
C PRO A 168 -25.89 -5.46 1.06
N TYR A 169 -24.86 -5.37 1.91
CA TYR A 169 -25.03 -5.07 3.33
C TYR A 169 -25.36 -3.60 3.57
N PHE A 170 -24.86 -2.68 2.73
CA PHE A 170 -25.17 -1.25 2.83
C PHE A 170 -26.59 -0.89 2.40
N GLY A 171 -27.24 -1.72 1.57
CA GLY A 171 -28.66 -1.54 1.24
C GLY A 171 -29.61 -1.78 2.43
N GLN A 172 -29.15 -2.51 3.45
CA GLN A 172 -29.93 -2.85 4.64
C GLN A 172 -29.78 -1.82 5.77
N ILE A 173 -28.67 -1.06 5.77
CA ILE A 173 -28.43 0.00 6.75
C ILE A 173 -29.10 1.28 6.25
N ARG A 174 -30.39 1.43 6.54
CA ARG A 174 -31.08 2.73 6.40
C ARG A 174 -30.52 3.68 7.46
N LEU A 175 -29.55 4.51 7.08
CA LEU A 175 -29.29 5.72 7.86
C LEU A 175 -30.58 6.57 7.85
N ALA A 176 -30.85 7.27 8.93
CA ALA A 176 -32.06 8.10 9.09
C ALA A 176 -32.20 9.21 8.03
N SER A 177 -31.13 9.46 7.27
CA SER A 177 -31.14 10.26 6.05
C SER A 177 -30.84 9.35 4.85
N GLN A 178 -31.31 9.73 3.66
CA GLN A 178 -31.06 9.06 2.38
C GLN A 178 -29.56 9.10 1.98
N ALA A 179 -28.66 8.66 2.86
CA ALA A 179 -27.23 8.62 2.67
C ALA A 179 -26.84 7.19 2.28
N TRP A 180 -26.14 7.07 1.16
CA TRP A 180 -25.61 5.79 0.69
C TRP A 180 -24.26 5.62 1.36
N LEU A 181 -24.10 4.51 2.08
CA LEU A 181 -22.81 4.15 2.65
C LEU A 181 -21.96 3.50 1.54
N SER A 182 -20.79 4.09 1.30
CA SER A 182 -19.84 3.69 0.27
C SER A 182 -18.55 3.26 0.96
N VAL A 183 -17.89 2.19 0.54
CA VAL A 183 -16.50 1.95 0.99
C VAL A 183 -15.63 3.05 0.39
N ASP A 184 -14.81 3.71 1.21
CA ASP A 184 -13.88 4.72 0.69
C ASP A 184 -12.72 4.03 -0.02
N ILE A 185 -12.86 3.88 -1.34
CA ILE A 185 -11.82 3.27 -2.19
C ILE A 185 -10.88 4.39 -2.64
N GLN A 186 -10.03 4.87 -1.74
CA GLN A 186 -8.92 5.73 -2.15
C GLN A 186 -7.82 4.85 -2.77
N LEU A 187 -7.57 5.03 -4.06
CA LEU A 187 -6.46 4.42 -4.78
C LEU A 187 -5.20 5.28 -4.62
N ASN A 188 -4.63 5.27 -3.42
CA ASN A 188 -3.37 5.96 -3.12
C ASN A 188 -2.17 5.01 -3.29
N GLY A 189 -2.25 4.09 -4.26
CA GLY A 189 -1.21 3.11 -4.52
C GLY A 189 0.03 3.75 -5.17
N PRO A 190 1.25 3.26 -4.88
CA PRO A 190 2.53 3.78 -5.43
C PRO A 190 2.77 3.41 -6.91
N TRP A 191 1.76 3.41 -7.76
CA TRP A 191 1.85 2.97 -9.17
C TRP A 191 2.86 3.80 -9.98
N LEU A 192 2.88 5.11 -9.73
CA LEU A 192 3.76 6.05 -10.42
C LEU A 192 5.22 5.75 -10.10
N LEU A 193 5.53 5.36 -8.85
CA LEU A 193 6.86 4.96 -8.44
C LEU A 193 7.29 3.65 -9.12
N GLY A 194 6.35 2.72 -9.34
CA GLY A 194 6.58 1.52 -10.14
C GLY A 194 6.97 1.84 -11.59
N LEU A 195 6.28 2.79 -12.24
CA LEU A 195 6.61 3.23 -13.60
C LEU A 195 7.98 3.91 -13.67
N ILE A 196 8.29 4.78 -12.71
CA ILE A 196 9.61 5.44 -12.62
C ILE A 196 10.73 4.40 -12.52
N LEU A 197 10.56 3.37 -11.68
CA LEU A 197 11.56 2.32 -11.54
C LEU A 197 11.74 1.52 -12.83
N LEU A 198 10.67 1.22 -13.56
CA LEU A 198 10.77 0.57 -14.86
C LEU A 198 11.52 1.45 -15.87
N ALA A 199 11.20 2.74 -15.95
CA ALA A 199 11.92 3.68 -16.79
C ALA A 199 13.42 3.74 -16.42
N LEU A 200 13.73 3.81 -15.13
CA LEU A 200 15.11 3.82 -14.63
C LEU A 200 15.84 2.52 -14.96
N ALA A 201 15.17 1.37 -14.90
CA ALA A 201 15.74 0.09 -15.31
C ALA A 201 16.09 0.07 -16.82
N GLN A 202 15.27 0.70 -17.67
CA GLN A 202 15.57 0.81 -19.10
C GLN A 202 16.76 1.74 -19.38
N VAL A 203 16.80 2.90 -18.72
CA VAL A 203 17.95 3.82 -18.80
C VAL A 203 19.24 3.11 -18.35
N TYR A 204 19.15 2.34 -17.27
CA TYR A 204 20.29 1.60 -16.74
C TYR A 204 20.76 0.49 -17.69
N ARG A 205 19.85 -0.19 -18.42
CA ARG A 205 20.22 -1.14 -19.49
C ARG A 205 20.96 -0.45 -20.63
N ARG A 206 20.46 0.70 -21.10
CA ARG A 206 21.16 1.51 -22.12
C ARG A 206 22.53 1.98 -21.65
N GLY A 207 22.66 2.34 -20.37
CA GLY A 207 23.96 2.68 -19.78
C GLY A 207 24.97 1.52 -19.80
N ILE A 208 24.52 0.28 -19.55
CA ILE A 208 25.35 -0.92 -19.67
C ILE A 208 25.83 -1.10 -21.12
N GLU A 209 24.93 -0.96 -22.10
CA GLU A 209 25.27 -1.12 -23.53
C GLU A 209 26.35 -0.11 -23.96
N LEU A 210 26.18 1.17 -23.62
CA LEU A 210 27.15 2.22 -23.96
C LEU A 210 28.51 2.02 -23.30
N GLN A 211 28.55 1.52 -22.06
CA GLN A 211 29.82 1.22 -21.39
C GLN A 211 30.54 0.05 -22.06
N LEU A 212 29.80 -0.98 -22.47
CA LEU A 212 30.35 -2.16 -23.13
C LEU A 212 30.89 -1.81 -24.53
N GLU A 213 30.19 -0.95 -25.27
CA GLU A 213 30.67 -0.42 -26.56
C GLU A 213 31.98 0.37 -26.38
N ASN A 214 32.04 1.25 -25.38
CA ASN A 214 33.24 2.05 -25.12
C ASN A 214 34.44 1.17 -24.72
N GLU A 215 34.22 0.10 -23.95
CA GLU A 215 35.27 -0.86 -23.59
C GLU A 215 35.78 -1.71 -24.78
N LEU A 216 34.99 -1.87 -25.85
CA LEU A 216 35.39 -2.60 -27.06
C LEU A 216 36.06 -1.72 -28.14
N THR A 217 35.99 -0.40 -28.01
CA THR A 217 36.50 0.53 -29.03
C THR A 217 37.84 1.17 -28.63
N VAL A 218 38.35 0.90 -27.42
CA VAL A 218 39.63 1.38 -26.90
C VAL A 218 40.75 0.37 -27.13
#